data_AF-A0A423U541-F1
#
_entry.id   AF-A0A423U541-F1
#
_cell.length_a   1.000
_cell.length_b   1.000
_cell.length_c   1.000
_cell.angle_alpha   90.00
_cell.angle_beta   90.00
_cell.angle_gamma   90.00
#
_symmetry.space_group_name_H-M   'P 1'
#
loop_
_entity.id
_entity.type
_entity.pdbx_description
1 polymer ?
#
loop_
_entity_poly.entity_id
_entity_poly.type
_entity_poly.pdbx_seq_one_letter_code
_entity_poly.pdbx_strand_id
1 'polypeptide(L)'
;MSGFGFRDVLLVALLGLGVTGQECSWNKDTDFPEFPPIMLDASFEIVRPAMEGDLRVVRVSAGAQLTLACPGSEIANLGSVAVDVTCGGGDLLVVDGTEWRLHELGCTKKDKESIHRNLGSCGDGGAGVFEGIGFEIYGPESFYELIRVCFDPSAETTLYSEHVVRGANIAAKDIDSSRPSFKSSSGFFSDLANTILNPGEQLYFAKGHLAPDADFVTEAEQDATYYYINAVPQWQVFNNGNWKARRILFYFFV
;
A
#
# COMPACT_ATOMS: atom_id res chain seq x y z
N MET A 1 -51.42 40.22 -23.85
CA MET A 1 -51.37 39.36 -22.65
C MET A 1 -51.46 37.92 -23.15
N SER A 2 -50.32 37.31 -23.55
CA SER A 2 -49.70 36.16 -22.84
C SER A 2 -50.76 35.08 -22.51
N GLY A 3 -50.85 33.92 -23.14
CA GLY A 3 -49.84 33.02 -23.71
C GLY A 3 -49.90 31.71 -22.91
N PHE A 4 -50.29 30.58 -23.50
CA PHE A 4 -50.12 29.25 -22.91
C PHE A 4 -49.96 28.21 -24.03
N GLY A 5 -48.70 27.86 -24.31
CA GLY A 5 -48.35 26.71 -25.12
C GLY A 5 -48.26 25.48 -24.23
N PHE A 6 -48.98 24.41 -24.59
CA PHE A 6 -48.75 23.08 -24.04
C PHE A 6 -47.38 22.61 -24.53
N ARG A 7 -46.40 22.53 -23.62
CA ARG A 7 -45.12 21.87 -23.88
C ARG A 7 -45.31 20.39 -23.57
N ASP A 8 -45.16 19.55 -24.59
CA ASP A 8 -45.00 18.12 -24.43
C ASP A 8 -43.79 17.85 -23.51
N VAL A 9 -44.06 17.30 -22.33
CA VAL A 9 -43.02 16.83 -21.42
C VAL A 9 -42.65 15.43 -21.88
N LEU A 10 -41.56 15.33 -22.65
CA LEU A 10 -40.91 14.07 -22.97
C LEU A 10 -40.30 13.51 -21.68
N LEU A 11 -40.95 12.53 -21.06
CA LEU A 11 -40.38 11.75 -19.97
C LEU A 11 -39.28 10.86 -20.55
N VAL A 12 -38.03 11.30 -20.46
CA VAL A 12 -36.87 10.44 -20.73
C VAL A 12 -36.71 9.52 -19.54
N ALA A 13 -37.23 8.30 -19.66
CA ALA A 13 -36.89 7.23 -18.74
C ALA A 13 -35.41 6.89 -18.94
N LEU A 14 -34.57 7.35 -18.01
CA LEU A 14 -33.22 6.83 -17.85
C LEU A 14 -33.35 5.36 -17.40
N LEU A 15 -33.42 4.46 -18.37
CA LEU A 15 -33.12 3.05 -18.15
C LEU A 15 -31.66 3.00 -17.73
N GLY A 16 -31.42 2.95 -16.42
CA GLY A 16 -30.12 2.57 -15.89
C GLY A 16 -29.80 1.21 -16.47
N LEU A 17 -28.79 1.15 -17.35
CA LEU A 17 -28.15 -0.10 -17.74
C LEU A 17 -27.56 -0.66 -16.45
N GLY A 18 -28.32 -1.51 -15.78
CA GLY A 18 -27.78 -2.33 -14.70
C GLY A 18 -26.64 -3.15 -15.31
N VAL A 19 -25.43 -2.96 -14.81
CA VAL A 19 -24.30 -3.80 -15.19
C VAL A 19 -24.68 -5.22 -14.76
N THR A 20 -25.07 -6.05 -15.72
CA THR A 20 -25.40 -7.47 -15.50
C THR A 20 -24.08 -8.23 -15.42
N GLY A 21 -23.40 -8.15 -14.29
CA GLY A 21 -22.16 -8.88 -14.05
C GLY A 21 -22.06 -9.29 -12.59
N GLN A 22 -21.49 -10.46 -12.34
CA GLN A 22 -21.16 -10.89 -10.99
C GLN A 22 -19.90 -10.16 -10.52
N GLU A 23 -19.90 -9.66 -9.28
CA GLU A 23 -18.68 -9.10 -8.67
C GLU A 23 -17.59 -10.15 -8.55
N CYS A 24 -16.34 -9.72 -8.56
CA CYS A 24 -15.23 -10.57 -8.17
C CYS A 24 -15.06 -10.55 -6.66
N SER A 25 -14.79 -11.71 -6.08
CA SER A 25 -14.66 -11.92 -4.65
C SER A 25 -13.64 -13.03 -4.39
N TRP A 26 -12.60 -12.71 -3.63
CA TRP A 26 -11.57 -13.66 -3.21
C TRP A 26 -11.43 -13.66 -1.70
N ASN A 27 -11.33 -14.85 -1.12
CA ASN A 27 -10.91 -15.03 0.25
C ASN A 27 -9.37 -14.90 0.32
N LYS A 28 -8.91 -13.89 1.06
CA LYS A 28 -7.48 -13.56 1.23
C LYS A 28 -6.68 -14.73 1.81
N ASP A 29 -7.32 -15.62 2.56
CA ASP A 29 -6.68 -16.74 3.24
C ASP A 29 -6.58 -18.01 2.39
N THR A 30 -7.40 -18.16 1.34
CA THR A 30 -7.49 -19.41 0.58
C THR A 30 -7.27 -19.28 -0.92
N ASP A 31 -7.58 -18.12 -1.50
CA ASP A 31 -7.64 -17.96 -2.96
C ASP A 31 -6.40 -17.24 -3.52
N PHE A 32 -5.63 -16.58 -2.63
CA PHE A 32 -4.41 -15.86 -2.97
C PHE A 32 -3.22 -16.84 -3.07
N PRO A 33 -2.29 -16.62 -4.01
CA PRO A 33 -1.07 -17.41 -4.10
C PRO A 33 -0.10 -17.07 -2.95
N GLU A 34 0.95 -17.87 -2.79
CA GLU A 34 2.00 -17.68 -1.78
C GLU A 34 2.64 -16.29 -1.84
N PHE A 35 2.97 -15.82 -3.05
CA PHE A 35 3.40 -14.46 -3.31
C PHE A 35 2.30 -13.73 -4.09
N PRO A 36 1.35 -13.09 -3.38
CA PRO A 36 0.25 -12.41 -4.02
C PRO A 36 0.73 -11.15 -4.76
N PRO A 37 0.24 -10.87 -5.97
CA PRO A 37 0.50 -9.60 -6.62
C PRO A 37 -0.19 -8.45 -5.89
N ILE A 38 0.39 -7.26 -5.98
CA ILE A 38 -0.30 -6.03 -5.63
C ILE A 38 -1.44 -5.82 -6.64
N MET A 39 -2.65 -5.68 -6.14
CA MET A 39 -3.84 -5.38 -6.94
C MET A 39 -4.21 -3.91 -6.78
N LEU A 40 -4.21 -3.15 -7.87
CA LEU A 40 -4.59 -1.75 -7.92
C LEU A 40 -5.91 -1.58 -8.66
N ASP A 41 -6.78 -0.70 -8.17
CA ASP A 41 -7.98 -0.30 -8.89
C ASP A 41 -7.68 0.76 -9.97
N ALA A 42 -8.70 1.14 -10.73
CA ALA A 42 -8.59 2.17 -11.77
C ALA A 42 -8.21 3.57 -11.25
N SER A 43 -8.30 3.82 -9.94
CA SER A 43 -7.82 5.04 -9.29
C SER A 43 -6.37 4.93 -8.83
N PHE A 44 -5.69 3.85 -9.20
CA PHE A 44 -4.33 3.52 -8.79
C PHE A 44 -4.20 3.34 -7.27
N GLU A 45 -5.26 2.84 -6.62
CA GLU A 45 -5.26 2.52 -5.18
C GLU A 45 -5.22 1.02 -4.95
N ILE A 46 -4.43 0.57 -3.96
CA ILE A 46 -4.36 -0.85 -3.61
C ILE A 46 -5.72 -1.32 -3.10
N VAL A 47 -6.25 -2.36 -3.75
CA VAL A 47 -7.44 -3.08 -3.32
C VAL A 47 -7.07 -3.94 -2.11
N ARG A 48 -7.74 -3.70 -0.99
CA ARG A 48 -7.42 -4.31 0.31
C ARG A 48 -8.57 -5.19 0.80
N PRO A 49 -8.29 -6.24 1.59
CA PRO A 49 -9.33 -7.05 2.18
C PRO A 49 -10.14 -6.26 3.22
N ALA A 50 -11.40 -6.64 3.39
CA ALA A 50 -12.25 -6.23 4.50
C ALA A 50 -12.79 -7.48 5.22
N MET A 51 -13.22 -7.32 6.46
CA MET A 51 -13.87 -8.40 7.20
C MET A 51 -15.30 -8.58 6.73
N GLU A 52 -15.67 -9.79 6.34
CA GLU A 52 -17.04 -10.21 6.06
C GLU A 52 -17.37 -11.41 6.94
N GLY A 53 -18.01 -11.14 8.08
CA GLY A 53 -18.09 -12.12 9.17
C GLY A 53 -16.69 -12.44 9.68
N ASP A 54 -16.30 -13.72 9.62
CA ASP A 54 -14.98 -14.20 10.05
C ASP A 54 -13.98 -14.32 8.88
N LEU A 55 -14.38 -13.95 7.66
CA LEU A 55 -13.56 -14.07 6.47
C LEU A 55 -12.92 -12.74 6.08
N ARG A 56 -11.68 -12.80 5.57
CA ARG A 56 -10.98 -11.66 4.98
C ARG A 56 -11.22 -11.68 3.47
N VAL A 57 -12.06 -10.79 2.98
CA VAL A 57 -12.55 -10.84 1.59
C VAL A 57 -12.08 -9.61 0.83
N VAL A 58 -11.58 -9.83 -0.38
CA VAL A 58 -11.31 -8.78 -1.39
C VAL A 58 -12.45 -8.80 -2.40
N ARG A 59 -13.17 -7.68 -2.53
CA ARG A 59 -14.26 -7.51 -3.50
C ARG A 59 -13.94 -6.44 -4.52
N VAL A 60 -14.35 -6.71 -5.76
CA VAL A 60 -14.24 -5.77 -6.88
C VAL A 60 -15.52 -5.82 -7.71
N SER A 61 -16.02 -4.66 -8.10
CA SER A 61 -17.22 -4.53 -8.93
C SER A 61 -17.09 -5.31 -10.25
N ALA A 62 -18.19 -5.87 -10.71
CA ALA A 62 -18.23 -6.61 -11.97
C ALA A 62 -17.71 -5.77 -13.15
N GLY A 63 -16.82 -6.35 -13.95
CA GLY A 63 -16.22 -5.67 -15.10
C GLY A 63 -15.29 -4.52 -14.76
N ALA A 64 -14.93 -4.31 -13.49
CA ALA A 64 -13.93 -3.30 -13.14
C ALA A 64 -12.56 -3.66 -13.72
N GLN A 65 -11.83 -2.63 -14.14
CA GLN A 65 -10.43 -2.75 -14.54
C GLN A 65 -9.54 -2.63 -13.30
N LEU A 66 -8.54 -3.49 -13.24
CA LEU A 66 -7.53 -3.56 -12.19
C LEU A 66 -6.16 -3.68 -12.84
N THR A 67 -5.12 -3.39 -12.07
CA THR A 67 -3.75 -3.75 -12.42
C THR A 67 -3.24 -4.75 -11.39
N LEU A 68 -2.69 -5.88 -11.86
CA LEU A 68 -1.87 -6.76 -11.01
C LEU A 68 -0.41 -6.42 -11.24
N ALA A 69 0.38 -6.33 -10.17
CA ALA A 69 1.80 -6.02 -10.23
C ALA A 69 2.62 -6.87 -9.26
N CYS A 70 3.82 -7.22 -9.71
CA CYS A 70 4.83 -7.97 -8.98
C CYS A 70 6.16 -7.20 -8.92
N PRO A 71 6.24 -6.06 -8.21
CA PRO A 71 7.44 -5.24 -8.13
C PRO A 71 8.71 -6.04 -7.78
N GLY A 72 9.77 -5.86 -8.57
CA GLY A 72 11.04 -6.58 -8.39
C GLY A 72 11.01 -8.07 -8.74
N SER A 73 9.90 -8.56 -9.32
CA SER A 73 9.76 -9.89 -9.90
C SER A 73 8.82 -9.85 -11.11
N GLU A 74 8.19 -10.98 -11.44
CA GLU A 74 7.28 -11.13 -12.57
C GLU A 74 6.10 -12.02 -12.17
N ILE A 75 4.96 -11.83 -12.84
CA ILE A 75 3.78 -12.70 -12.74
C ILE A 75 4.09 -14.04 -13.39
N ALA A 76 4.01 -15.13 -12.62
CA ALA A 76 4.59 -16.43 -12.98
C ALA A 76 4.14 -16.98 -14.35
N ASN A 77 2.86 -16.86 -14.69
CA ASN A 77 2.31 -17.38 -15.94
C ASN A 77 2.28 -16.37 -17.11
N LEU A 78 2.64 -15.11 -16.87
CA LEU A 78 2.60 -14.05 -17.88
C LEU A 78 3.98 -13.49 -18.25
N GLY A 79 4.96 -13.62 -17.35
CA GLY A 79 6.33 -13.12 -17.58
C GLY A 79 6.44 -11.59 -17.65
N SER A 80 5.41 -10.86 -17.22
CA SER A 80 5.41 -9.41 -17.09
C SER A 80 5.45 -8.99 -15.63
N VAL A 81 6.02 -7.81 -15.36
CA VAL A 81 6.04 -7.23 -14.00
C VAL A 81 4.64 -6.82 -13.56
N ALA A 82 3.85 -6.26 -14.49
CA ALA A 82 2.47 -5.87 -14.25
C ALA A 82 1.60 -6.17 -15.47
N VAL A 83 0.31 -6.27 -15.25
CA VAL A 83 -0.69 -6.51 -16.29
C VAL A 83 -2.03 -5.89 -15.88
N ASP A 84 -2.73 -5.30 -16.84
CA ASP A 84 -4.11 -4.87 -16.64
C ASP A 84 -5.05 -6.07 -16.81
N VAL A 85 -5.98 -6.20 -15.87
CA VAL A 85 -6.95 -7.29 -15.82
C VAL A 85 -8.35 -6.72 -15.67
N THR A 86 -9.36 -7.48 -16.11
CA THR A 86 -10.76 -7.15 -15.87
C THR A 86 -11.38 -8.18 -14.94
N CYS A 87 -12.22 -7.73 -14.01
CA CYS A 87 -13.04 -8.64 -13.22
C CYS A 87 -14.03 -9.42 -14.12
N GLY A 88 -13.80 -10.73 -14.27
CA GLY A 88 -14.66 -11.65 -15.02
C GLY A 88 -15.89 -12.15 -14.23
N GLY A 89 -15.86 -11.98 -12.91
CA GLY A 89 -16.91 -12.36 -11.96
C GLY A 89 -16.56 -13.63 -11.18
N GLY A 90 -17.06 -13.72 -9.93
CA GLY A 90 -16.70 -14.82 -9.03
C GLY A 90 -15.24 -14.72 -8.61
N ASP A 91 -14.43 -15.74 -8.87
CA ASP A 91 -12.99 -15.75 -8.56
C ASP A 91 -12.09 -15.53 -9.80
N LEU A 92 -12.69 -15.14 -10.94
CA LEU A 92 -12.02 -15.08 -12.23
C LEU A 92 -11.59 -13.65 -12.62
N LEU A 93 -10.37 -13.57 -13.15
CA LEU A 93 -9.79 -12.40 -13.78
C LEU A 93 -9.62 -12.66 -15.27
N VAL A 94 -9.81 -11.64 -16.09
CA VAL A 94 -9.66 -11.72 -17.55
C VAL A 94 -8.45 -10.92 -17.99
N VAL A 95 -7.53 -11.58 -18.70
CA VAL A 95 -6.33 -10.99 -19.31
C VAL A 95 -6.35 -11.30 -20.80
N ASP A 96 -6.40 -10.28 -21.66
CA ASP A 96 -6.47 -10.43 -23.12
C ASP A 96 -7.54 -11.44 -23.60
N GLY A 97 -8.69 -11.48 -22.93
CA GLY A 97 -9.81 -12.38 -23.23
C GLY A 97 -9.65 -13.81 -22.70
N THR A 98 -8.56 -14.12 -21.98
CA THR A 98 -8.36 -15.41 -21.30
C THR A 98 -8.72 -15.28 -19.83
N GLU A 99 -9.48 -16.26 -19.31
CA GLU A 99 -9.85 -16.33 -17.89
C GLU A 99 -8.75 -17.01 -17.08
N TRP A 100 -8.47 -16.44 -15.91
CA TRP A 100 -7.45 -16.88 -14.97
C TRP A 100 -8.00 -16.86 -13.55
N ARG A 101 -7.55 -17.79 -12.71
CA ARG A 101 -7.73 -17.66 -11.26
C ARG A 101 -6.57 -16.89 -10.66
N LEU A 102 -6.84 -16.19 -9.56
CA LEU A 102 -5.82 -15.35 -8.91
C LEU A 102 -4.58 -16.13 -8.48
N HIS A 103 -4.72 -17.38 -8.01
CA HIS A 103 -3.58 -18.23 -7.63
C HIS A 103 -2.64 -18.56 -8.81
N GLU A 104 -3.11 -18.44 -10.05
CA GLU A 104 -2.30 -18.65 -11.26
C GLU A 104 -1.55 -17.37 -11.67
N LEU A 105 -1.93 -16.22 -11.12
CA LEU A 105 -1.34 -14.92 -11.41
C LEU A 105 -0.42 -14.43 -10.26
N GLY A 106 0.08 -15.36 -9.46
CA GLY A 106 1.04 -15.09 -8.40
C GLY A 106 2.38 -14.56 -8.90
N CYS A 107 3.06 -13.79 -8.06
CA CYS A 107 4.41 -13.35 -8.31
C CYS A 107 5.40 -14.51 -8.13
N THR A 108 6.51 -14.46 -8.86
CA THR A 108 7.59 -15.46 -8.72
C THR A 108 8.37 -15.30 -7.41
N LYS A 109 8.31 -14.13 -6.78
CA LYS A 109 8.89 -13.80 -5.48
C LYS A 109 8.02 -12.76 -4.78
N LYS A 110 8.21 -12.59 -3.46
CA LYS A 110 7.59 -11.50 -2.69
C LYS A 110 7.85 -10.14 -3.35
N ASP A 111 6.82 -9.28 -3.35
CA ASP A 111 6.91 -7.92 -3.86
C ASP A 111 8.06 -7.15 -3.20
N LYS A 112 8.76 -6.38 -4.02
CA LYS A 112 9.91 -5.60 -3.56
C LYS A 112 9.57 -4.12 -3.56
N GLU A 113 9.54 -3.55 -2.37
CA GLU A 113 9.50 -2.12 -2.15
C GLU A 113 10.78 -1.40 -2.63
N SER A 114 10.65 -0.13 -2.99
CA SER A 114 11.76 0.77 -3.33
C SER A 114 11.53 2.19 -2.79
N ILE A 115 12.54 3.06 -2.96
CA ILE A 115 12.45 4.48 -2.59
C ILE A 115 12.51 5.32 -3.87
N HIS A 116 11.45 6.07 -4.13
CA HIS A 116 11.38 7.09 -5.16
C HIS A 116 11.92 8.42 -4.62
N ARG A 117 12.97 8.94 -5.25
CA ARG A 117 13.81 9.98 -4.64
C ARG A 117 13.55 11.38 -5.17
N ASN A 118 13.92 12.37 -4.35
CA ASN A 118 13.93 13.78 -4.74
C ASN A 118 12.56 14.31 -5.19
N LEU A 119 11.51 14.04 -4.42
CA LEU A 119 10.12 14.45 -4.69
C LEU A 119 9.82 15.93 -4.35
N GLY A 120 10.85 16.76 -4.25
CA GLY A 120 10.76 18.18 -3.90
C GLY A 120 11.24 18.48 -2.48
N SER A 121 11.20 19.76 -2.11
CA SER A 121 11.68 20.24 -0.81
C SER A 121 10.58 20.18 0.25
N CYS A 122 10.98 19.95 1.49
CA CYS A 122 10.10 19.85 2.65
C CYS A 122 10.78 20.41 3.90
N GLY A 123 10.01 20.55 4.99
CA GLY A 123 10.51 21.08 6.26
C GLY A 123 10.68 22.60 6.25
N ASP A 124 10.94 23.16 7.43
CA ASP A 124 11.10 24.61 7.58
C ASP A 124 12.34 25.09 6.80
N GLY A 125 12.18 26.21 6.10
CA GLY A 125 13.23 26.75 5.21
C GLY A 125 13.68 25.82 4.08
N GLY A 126 12.97 24.72 3.81
CA GLY A 126 13.38 23.72 2.82
C GLY A 126 14.56 22.85 3.26
N ALA A 127 14.73 22.65 4.57
CA ALA A 127 15.82 21.85 5.15
C ALA A 127 15.83 20.38 4.70
N GLY A 128 14.68 19.84 4.30
CA GLY A 128 14.51 18.46 3.88
C GLY A 128 14.15 18.29 2.41
N VAL A 129 14.19 17.03 1.98
CA VAL A 129 13.77 16.53 0.68
C VAL A 129 12.73 15.43 0.88
N PHE A 130 11.66 15.45 0.09
CA PHE A 130 10.67 14.38 0.10
C PHE A 130 11.20 13.13 -0.60
N GLU A 131 11.02 12.00 0.05
CA GLU A 131 11.39 10.66 -0.40
C GLU A 131 10.16 9.75 -0.25
N GLY A 132 9.76 9.06 -1.32
CA GLY A 132 8.58 8.19 -1.32
C GLY A 132 8.99 6.74 -1.16
N ILE A 133 8.44 6.03 -0.17
CA ILE A 133 8.57 4.57 -0.03
C ILE A 133 7.33 3.93 -0.63
N GLY A 134 7.51 2.86 -1.41
CA GLY A 134 6.40 2.25 -2.13
C GLY A 134 6.86 1.22 -3.15
N PHE A 135 6.12 1.14 -4.27
CA PHE A 135 6.28 0.06 -5.25
C PHE A 135 6.35 0.60 -6.67
N GLU A 136 7.29 0.09 -7.47
CA GLU A 136 7.34 0.30 -8.92
C GLU A 136 6.39 -0.68 -9.61
N ILE A 137 5.37 -0.15 -10.29
CA ILE A 137 4.26 -0.93 -10.88
C ILE A 137 4.57 -1.22 -12.35
N TYR A 138 4.54 -0.20 -13.21
CA TYR A 138 4.95 -0.27 -14.62
C TYR A 138 6.37 0.28 -14.84
N GLY A 139 7.30 -0.10 -13.96
CA GLY A 139 8.68 0.41 -13.97
C GLY A 139 8.85 1.77 -13.28
N PRO A 140 10.00 2.45 -13.46
CA PRO A 140 10.44 3.55 -12.58
C PRO A 140 9.56 4.80 -12.58
N GLU A 141 8.84 5.05 -13.68
CA GLU A 141 7.95 6.21 -13.82
C GLU A 141 6.55 5.96 -13.24
N SER A 142 6.21 4.71 -12.94
CA SER A 142 4.93 4.30 -12.36
C SER A 142 5.17 3.80 -10.95
N PHE A 143 5.01 4.70 -9.98
CA PHE A 143 5.31 4.43 -8.58
C PHE A 143 4.06 4.62 -7.72
N TYR A 144 3.69 3.59 -6.97
CA TYR A 144 2.69 3.68 -5.92
C TYR A 144 3.37 4.10 -4.62
N GLU A 145 3.22 5.37 -4.23
CA GLU A 145 3.73 5.89 -2.97
C GLU A 145 2.85 5.43 -1.80
N LEU A 146 3.46 4.72 -0.85
CA LEU A 146 2.80 4.22 0.35
C LEU A 146 3.08 5.11 1.57
N ILE A 147 4.31 5.57 1.71
CA ILE A 147 4.76 6.44 2.79
C ILE A 147 5.58 7.57 2.16
N ARG A 148 5.26 8.81 2.50
CA ARG A 148 6.08 9.96 2.18
C ARG A 148 6.94 10.33 3.37
N VAL A 149 8.23 10.53 3.14
CA VAL A 149 9.22 10.84 4.17
C VAL A 149 9.85 12.19 3.85
N CYS A 150 9.91 13.08 4.83
CA CYS A 150 10.71 14.30 4.74
C CYS A 150 12.07 14.06 5.41
N PHE A 151 13.13 13.96 4.61
CA PHE A 151 14.48 13.64 5.08
C PHE A 151 15.41 14.85 4.95
N ASP A 152 16.13 15.19 6.02
CA ASP A 152 17.20 16.19 6.01
C ASP A 152 18.54 15.48 5.71
N PRO A 153 19.10 15.65 4.49
CA PRO A 153 20.35 15.01 4.11
C PRO A 153 21.58 15.63 4.79
N SER A 154 21.49 16.87 5.27
CA SER A 154 22.62 17.54 5.95
C SER A 154 22.79 17.04 7.38
N ALA A 155 21.68 16.79 8.06
CA ALA A 155 21.67 16.25 9.41
C ALA A 155 21.55 14.72 9.47
N GLU A 156 21.44 14.05 8.30
CA GLU A 156 21.13 12.62 8.18
C GLU A 156 19.98 12.19 9.12
N THR A 157 18.86 12.91 9.08
CA THR A 157 17.71 12.60 9.96
C THR A 157 16.40 12.75 9.22
N THR A 158 15.43 11.92 9.61
CA THR A 158 14.05 12.10 9.16
C THR A 158 13.37 13.16 10.02
N LEU A 159 12.79 14.17 9.36
CA LEU A 159 12.03 15.23 10.02
C LEU A 159 10.61 14.78 10.38
N TYR A 160 9.93 14.11 9.44
CA TYR A 160 8.63 13.48 9.64
C TYR A 160 8.34 12.47 8.52
N SER A 161 7.34 11.61 8.73
CA SER A 161 6.74 10.81 7.66
C SER A 161 5.21 10.93 7.70
N GLU A 162 4.60 10.68 6.55
CA GLU A 162 3.17 10.79 6.30
C GLU A 162 2.69 9.51 5.59
N HIS A 163 1.57 8.97 6.05
CA HIS A 163 0.90 7.82 5.44
C HIS A 163 -0.60 7.89 5.71
N VAL A 164 -1.38 7.12 4.95
CA VAL A 164 -2.83 7.02 5.16
C VAL A 164 -3.18 5.72 5.89
N VAL A 165 -3.87 5.86 7.02
CA VAL A 165 -4.40 4.71 7.76
C VAL A 165 -5.72 4.25 7.15
N ARG A 166 -5.74 3.03 6.62
CA ARG A 166 -6.94 2.43 6.00
C ARG A 166 -7.83 1.77 7.05
N GLY A 167 -8.51 2.59 7.86
CA GLY A 167 -9.31 2.14 9.00
C GLY A 167 -10.38 1.10 8.67
N ALA A 168 -10.98 1.15 7.47
CA ALA A 168 -11.98 0.17 7.03
C ALA A 168 -11.42 -1.25 6.83
N ASN A 169 -10.11 -1.37 6.62
CA ASN A 169 -9.44 -2.61 6.25
C ASN A 169 -8.56 -3.17 7.38
N ILE A 170 -8.29 -2.38 8.42
CA ILE A 170 -7.30 -2.72 9.45
C ILE A 170 -7.63 -4.01 10.22
N ALA A 171 -8.91 -4.34 10.36
CA ALA A 171 -9.37 -5.57 11.00
C ALA A 171 -9.06 -6.83 10.17
N ALA A 172 -8.91 -6.69 8.85
CA ALA A 172 -8.61 -7.77 7.91
C ALA A 172 -7.13 -7.83 7.51
N LYS A 173 -6.24 -7.12 8.22
CA LYS A 173 -4.82 -7.08 7.90
C LYS A 173 -4.15 -8.45 8.00
N ASP A 174 -3.11 -8.63 7.21
CA ASP A 174 -2.17 -9.74 7.35
C ASP A 174 -1.46 -9.65 8.71
N ILE A 175 -1.26 -10.82 9.32
CA ILE A 175 -0.53 -10.96 10.57
C ILE A 175 0.72 -11.77 10.27
N ASP A 176 1.79 -11.06 9.87
CA ASP A 176 3.08 -11.70 9.72
C ASP A 176 3.85 -11.71 11.06
N SER A 177 4.25 -12.92 11.46
CA SER A 177 5.09 -13.13 12.64
C SER A 177 6.58 -12.91 12.35
N SER A 178 7.00 -13.00 11.10
CA SER A 178 8.37 -12.84 10.61
C SER A 178 8.67 -11.43 10.08
N ARG A 179 8.40 -10.42 10.92
CA ARG A 179 8.74 -9.02 10.65
C ARG A 179 10.18 -8.87 10.14
N PRO A 180 10.42 -8.17 9.02
CA PRO A 180 11.75 -8.05 8.46
C PRO A 180 12.66 -7.18 9.34
N SER A 181 13.97 -7.27 9.08
CA SER A 181 14.94 -6.36 9.68
C SER A 181 14.95 -5.02 8.94
N PHE A 182 15.25 -3.95 9.67
CA PHE A 182 15.44 -2.63 9.06
C PHE A 182 16.55 -2.63 8.01
N LYS A 183 16.27 -1.98 6.87
CA LYS A 183 17.13 -1.95 5.67
C LYS A 183 17.61 -0.53 5.33
N SER A 184 18.86 -0.45 4.90
CA SER A 184 19.48 0.77 4.36
C SER A 184 19.25 0.86 2.85
N SER A 185 19.32 2.09 2.33
CA SER A 185 19.32 2.37 0.90
C SER A 185 20.46 3.33 0.57
N SER A 186 21.08 3.16 -0.60
CA SER A 186 22.29 3.91 -1.00
C SER A 186 22.08 5.42 -0.92
N GLY A 187 22.94 6.16 -0.24
CA GLY A 187 22.82 7.61 -0.06
C GLY A 187 22.04 8.05 1.17
N PHE A 188 21.57 7.12 2.01
CA PHE A 188 21.03 7.41 3.33
C PHE A 188 21.92 6.81 4.43
N PHE A 189 22.25 7.62 5.44
CA PHE A 189 22.99 7.21 6.65
C PHE A 189 24.32 6.48 6.37
N SER A 190 25.09 6.94 5.39
CA SER A 190 26.26 6.21 4.85
C SER A 190 27.36 5.92 5.88
N ASP A 191 27.53 6.79 6.89
CA ASP A 191 28.59 6.68 7.90
C ASP A 191 28.07 6.55 9.34
N LEU A 192 26.88 7.08 9.62
CA LEU A 192 26.33 7.19 10.98
C LEU A 192 25.73 5.88 11.51
N ALA A 193 25.08 5.09 10.64
CA ALA A 193 24.38 3.87 11.05
C ALA A 193 25.33 2.82 11.66
N ASN A 194 26.52 2.64 11.08
CA ASN A 194 27.50 1.67 11.57
C ASN A 194 28.23 2.13 12.85
N THR A 195 28.26 3.44 13.11
CA THR A 195 28.99 4.02 14.24
C THR A 195 28.12 4.10 15.50
N ILE A 196 26.82 4.34 15.36
CA ILE A 196 25.88 4.50 16.50
C ILE A 196 25.15 3.20 16.85
N LEU A 197 24.96 2.28 15.90
CA LEU A 197 24.24 1.01 16.12
C LEU A 197 25.22 -0.12 16.48
N ASN A 198 25.93 0.00 17.60
CA ASN A 198 26.84 -1.05 18.09
C ASN A 198 26.03 -2.21 18.71
N PRO A 199 26.00 -3.42 18.11
CA PRO A 199 25.14 -4.52 18.60
C PRO A 199 25.61 -5.13 19.93
N GLY A 200 26.81 -4.77 20.40
CA GLY A 200 27.46 -5.34 21.57
C GLY A 200 27.23 -4.58 22.89
N GLU A 201 26.58 -3.41 22.87
CA GLU A 201 26.36 -2.59 24.08
C GLU A 201 24.87 -2.49 24.43
N GLN A 202 24.55 -2.61 25.71
CA GLN A 202 23.17 -2.69 26.25
C GLN A 202 22.39 -1.35 26.25
N LEU A 203 22.91 -0.32 25.59
CA LEU A 203 22.26 0.99 25.40
C LEU A 203 22.20 1.33 23.90
N TYR A 204 21.40 0.59 23.14
CA TYR A 204 21.12 0.93 21.75
C TYR A 204 19.80 1.69 21.65
N PHE A 205 19.75 2.74 20.83
CA PHE A 205 18.48 3.34 20.45
C PHE A 205 17.66 2.31 19.67
N ALA A 206 16.42 2.07 20.09
CA ALA A 206 15.50 1.26 19.30
C ALA A 206 15.18 2.02 18.01
N LYS A 207 15.12 1.29 16.90
CA LYS A 207 14.67 1.81 15.60
C LYS A 207 13.17 1.98 15.68
N GLY A 208 12.70 3.17 16.06
CA GLY A 208 11.29 3.45 16.24
C GLY A 208 10.68 3.89 14.91
N HIS A 209 9.70 3.14 14.41
CA HIS A 209 8.96 3.51 13.21
C HIS A 209 8.27 4.86 13.38
N LEU A 210 8.35 5.70 12.35
CA LEU A 210 7.50 6.89 12.21
C LEU A 210 6.14 6.51 11.63
N ALA A 211 6.12 5.87 10.45
CA ALA A 211 4.94 5.17 9.92
C ALA A 211 5.02 3.69 10.31
N PRO A 212 4.22 3.20 11.27
CA PRO A 212 4.39 1.86 11.81
C PRO A 212 3.74 0.80 10.92
N ASP A 213 4.44 -0.32 10.73
CA ASP A 213 3.96 -1.58 10.12
C ASP A 213 2.48 -1.85 10.41
N ALA A 214 2.08 -1.74 11.67
CA ALA A 214 0.78 -2.24 12.07
C ALA A 214 -0.40 -1.34 11.65
N ASP A 215 -0.15 -0.20 10.99
CA ASP A 215 -1.15 0.65 10.33
C ASP A 215 -1.42 0.23 8.87
N PHE A 216 -0.64 -0.71 8.35
CA PHE A 216 -0.73 -1.24 7.00
C PHE A 216 -1.41 -2.61 6.97
N VAL A 217 -2.07 -2.92 5.85
CA VAL A 217 -3.02 -4.04 5.75
C VAL A 217 -2.36 -5.28 5.17
N THR A 218 -1.70 -5.17 4.02
CA THR A 218 -1.04 -6.31 3.39
C THR A 218 0.39 -6.49 3.89
N GLU A 219 0.93 -7.70 3.79
CA GLU A 219 2.32 -7.99 4.15
C GLU A 219 3.33 -7.14 3.35
N ALA A 220 3.10 -6.92 2.06
CA ALA A 220 3.93 -6.05 1.23
C ALA A 220 3.98 -4.62 1.78
N GLU A 221 2.82 -4.05 2.13
CA GLU A 221 2.75 -2.70 2.73
C GLU A 221 3.46 -2.64 4.10
N GLN A 222 3.36 -3.71 4.91
CA GLN A 222 4.04 -3.81 6.20
C GLN A 222 5.58 -3.84 6.03
N ASP A 223 6.09 -4.62 5.09
CA ASP A 223 7.51 -4.74 4.78
C ASP A 223 8.14 -3.42 4.31
N ALA A 224 7.36 -2.61 3.59
CA ALA A 224 7.77 -1.29 3.14
C ALA A 224 8.14 -0.34 4.29
N THR A 225 7.57 -0.55 5.49
CA THR A 225 7.82 0.33 6.64
C THR A 225 9.24 0.26 7.21
N TYR A 226 10.00 -0.79 6.89
CA TYR A 226 11.29 -1.11 7.51
C TYR A 226 12.50 -0.41 6.88
N TYR A 227 12.33 0.68 6.15
CA TYR A 227 13.46 1.53 5.75
C TYR A 227 13.94 2.42 6.90
N TYR A 228 15.26 2.61 7.03
CA TYR A 228 15.81 3.50 8.06
C TYR A 228 15.31 4.95 7.95
N ILE A 229 15.01 5.42 6.73
CA ILE A 229 14.44 6.76 6.54
C ILE A 229 13.02 6.89 7.13
N ASN A 230 12.34 5.78 7.43
CA ASN A 230 11.06 5.77 8.15
C ASN A 230 11.23 5.44 9.66
N ALA A 231 12.44 5.61 10.19
CA ALA A 231 12.72 5.38 11.59
C ALA A 231 13.53 6.52 12.22
N VAL A 232 13.35 6.69 13.52
CA VAL A 232 14.18 7.57 14.34
C VAL A 232 14.72 6.80 15.55
N PRO A 233 15.91 7.16 16.08
CA PRO A 233 16.42 6.62 17.33
C PRO A 233 15.43 6.91 18.48
N GLN A 234 14.89 5.86 19.12
CA GLN A 234 13.96 5.98 20.25
C GLN A 234 14.44 5.18 21.46
N TRP A 235 14.22 5.71 22.67
CA TRP A 235 14.46 4.96 23.91
C TRP A 235 13.56 3.71 23.97
N GLN A 236 14.13 2.54 24.23
CA GLN A 236 13.43 1.25 24.14
C GLN A 236 12.21 1.15 25.07
N VAL A 237 12.29 1.77 26.25
CA VAL A 237 11.17 1.91 27.21
C VAL A 237 10.01 2.79 26.72
N PHE A 238 10.26 3.72 25.80
CA PHE A 238 9.22 4.56 25.18
C PHE A 238 8.58 3.87 23.97
N ASN A 239 9.40 3.26 23.11
CA ASN A 239 8.94 2.56 21.90
C ASN A 239 8.03 1.36 22.23
N ASN A 240 8.39 0.54 23.22
CA ASN A 240 7.58 -0.62 23.64
C ASN A 240 6.53 -0.29 24.73
N GLY A 241 6.40 0.99 25.10
CA GLY A 241 5.52 1.50 26.15
C GLY A 241 4.54 2.55 25.63
N ASN A 242 4.75 3.81 26.02
CA ASN A 242 3.80 4.91 25.76
C ASN A 242 3.56 5.22 24.28
N TRP A 243 4.49 4.89 23.37
CA TRP A 243 4.27 5.05 21.92
C TRP A 243 3.23 4.06 21.40
N LYS A 244 3.28 2.79 21.84
CA LYS A 244 2.24 1.79 21.58
C LYS A 244 0.88 2.19 22.18
N ALA A 245 0.87 2.94 23.29
CA ALA A 245 -0.36 3.43 23.93
C ALA A 245 -0.94 4.70 23.28
N ARG A 246 -0.11 5.68 22.87
CA ARG A 246 -0.56 6.87 22.11
C ARG A 246 -1.07 6.53 20.72
N ARG A 247 -0.62 5.39 20.16
CA ARG A 247 -1.20 4.75 18.98
C ARG A 247 -2.68 4.38 19.14
N ILE A 248 -3.17 4.17 20.36
CA ILE A 248 -4.61 3.92 20.61
C ILE A 248 -5.37 5.26 20.77
N LEU A 249 -4.73 6.35 21.20
CA LEU A 249 -5.42 7.60 21.53
C LEU A 249 -5.75 8.47 20.30
N PHE A 250 -4.96 8.42 19.22
CA PHE A 250 -5.30 9.11 17.97
C PHE A 250 -6.52 8.49 17.24
N TYR A 251 -6.89 7.25 17.56
CA TYR A 251 -8.10 6.60 17.04
C TYR A 251 -9.39 7.04 17.75
N PHE A 252 -9.32 7.81 18.85
CA PHE A 252 -10.51 8.24 19.59
C PHE A 252 -10.93 9.70 19.35
N PHE A 253 -10.20 10.45 18.51
CA PHE A 253 -10.48 11.88 18.27
C PHE A 253 -10.55 12.28 16.79
N VAL A 254 -10.87 11.34 15.89
CA VAL A 254 -11.40 11.66 14.55
C VAL A 254 -12.71 10.91 14.35
#